data_AF-A0A2D5B0R7-F1
#
_entry.id   AF-A0A2D5B0R7-F1
#
_cell.length_a   1.000
_cell.length_b   1.000
_cell.length_c   1.000
_cell.angle_alpha   90.00
_cell.angle_beta   90.00
_cell.angle_gamma   90.00
#
_symmetry.space_group_name_H-M   'P 1'
#
loop_
_entity.id
_entity.type
_entity.pdbx_description
1 polymer ?
#
loop_
_entity_poly.entity_id
_entity_poly.type
_entity_poly.pdbx_seq_one_letter_code
_entity_poly.pdbx_strand_id
1 'polypeptide(L)'
;MRLLSLALSCLLFSASCGGSSDPGALTDSGMQALRSGDYSTAETDFDRALEVIGSDTAHPQYKRAMMGVIQARVHTDAARAQSGLLALRKALGEKVTDSDFQKIANLLGGEGKFTEAITLLTEGQKAFPGSVQLDTLGKNLARQAEAANDKSATSALAGLGYVGD
;
A
#
# COMPACT_ATOMS: atom_id res chain seq x y z
N MET A 1 45.73 48.04 -16.16
CA MET A 1 45.50 48.11 -14.69
C MET A 1 43.99 47.89 -14.49
N ARG A 2 43.41 46.86 -13.86
CA ARG A 2 43.76 45.76 -12.94
C ARG A 2 42.75 44.62 -13.29
N LEU A 3 43.12 43.39 -13.64
CA LEU A 3 43.45 42.24 -12.79
C LEU A 3 42.46 41.94 -11.63
N LEU A 4 41.93 40.71 -11.67
CA LEU A 4 41.50 39.81 -10.58
C LEU A 4 40.33 40.21 -9.67
N SER A 5 39.25 39.40 -9.70
CA SER A 5 38.69 38.74 -8.51
C SER A 5 37.99 37.43 -8.89
N LEU A 6 38.75 36.34 -8.69
CA LEU A 6 38.31 34.96 -8.51
C LEU A 6 37.52 34.84 -7.18
N ALA A 7 36.69 33.80 -7.07
CA ALA A 7 36.23 33.09 -5.84
C ALA A 7 34.70 33.01 -5.73
N LEU A 8 34.12 31.83 -5.99
CA LEU A 8 33.92 30.77 -5.00
C LEU A 8 32.69 31.07 -4.12
N SER A 9 31.54 30.51 -4.51
CA SER A 9 30.42 30.25 -3.59
C SER A 9 29.76 28.94 -3.96
N CYS A 10 30.57 27.88 -3.88
CA CYS A 10 30.09 26.54 -3.55
C CYS A 10 29.73 26.54 -2.05
N LEU A 11 28.45 26.72 -1.72
CA LEU A 11 27.87 26.41 -0.41
C LEU A 11 26.78 25.36 -0.69
N LEU A 12 27.11 24.06 -0.77
CA LEU A 12 27.14 23.14 0.36
C LEU A 12 25.93 23.30 1.29
N PHE A 13 24.75 22.87 0.80
CA PHE A 13 23.69 22.32 1.67
C PHE A 13 23.66 20.79 1.50
N SER A 14 24.76 20.16 1.85
CA SER A 14 24.85 18.71 2.04
C SER A 14 24.77 18.42 3.54
N ALA A 15 23.58 18.55 4.15
CA ALA A 15 23.34 18.07 5.51
C ALA A 15 21.85 18.04 5.86
N SER A 16 21.14 17.00 5.42
CA SER A 16 20.12 16.35 6.26
C SER A 16 19.80 14.93 5.76
N CYS A 17 20.84 14.12 5.54
CA CYS A 17 20.69 12.66 5.49
C CYS A 17 21.00 12.07 6.87
N GLY A 18 20.52 12.70 7.94
CA GLY A 18 20.40 12.09 9.25
C GLY A 18 19.08 11.34 9.35
N GLY A 19 18.81 10.44 8.40
CA GLY A 19 17.59 9.63 8.44
C GLY A 19 17.68 8.68 9.64
N SER A 20 16.65 8.67 10.47
CA SER A 20 16.58 7.78 11.63
C SER A 20 16.84 6.33 11.20
N SER A 21 17.69 5.62 11.93
CA SER A 21 17.84 4.17 11.81
C SER A 21 16.86 3.42 12.72
N ASP A 22 15.99 4.12 13.45
CA ASP A 22 14.95 3.48 14.25
C ASP A 22 13.75 3.11 13.35
N PRO A 23 13.36 1.82 13.27
CA PRO A 23 12.22 1.41 12.45
C PRO A 23 10.91 2.09 12.84
N GLY A 24 10.72 2.44 14.11
CA GLY A 24 9.55 3.14 14.60
C GLY A 24 9.44 4.54 14.00
N ALA A 25 10.48 5.34 14.12
CA ALA A 25 10.57 6.68 13.55
C ALA A 25 10.41 6.68 12.01
N LEU A 26 11.02 5.72 11.31
CA LEU A 26 10.84 5.56 9.87
C LEU A 26 9.38 5.21 9.52
N THR A 27 8.76 4.31 10.28
CA THR A 27 7.34 3.95 10.09
C THR A 27 6.42 5.13 10.37
N ASP A 28 6.70 5.95 11.38
CA ASP A 28 5.91 7.15 11.68
C ASP A 28 6.06 8.23 10.60
N SER A 29 7.27 8.43 10.09
CA SER A 29 7.54 9.31 8.93
C SER A 29 6.78 8.85 7.68
N GLY A 30 6.86 7.56 7.35
CA GLY A 30 6.12 6.98 6.23
C GLY A 30 4.60 7.15 6.37
N MET A 31 4.07 7.03 7.59
CA MET A 31 2.64 7.28 7.86
C MET A 31 2.27 8.75 7.69
N GLN A 32 3.16 9.69 8.04
CA GLN A 32 2.95 11.12 7.79
C GLN A 32 2.91 11.40 6.28
N ALA A 33 3.86 10.84 5.53
CA ALA A 33 3.92 10.97 4.07
C ALA A 33 2.66 10.38 3.38
N LEU A 34 2.16 9.23 3.84
CA LEU A 34 0.88 8.67 3.36
C LEU A 34 -0.28 9.65 3.56
N ARG A 35 -0.37 10.26 4.74
CA ARG A 35 -1.45 11.22 5.07
C ARG A 35 -1.38 12.49 4.25
N SER A 36 -0.19 12.90 3.81
CA SER A 36 -0.01 14.06 2.93
C SER A 36 -0.16 13.72 1.44
N GLY A 37 -0.38 12.46 1.08
CA GLY A 37 -0.44 12.01 -0.31
C GLY A 37 0.94 11.89 -0.99
N ASP A 38 2.03 11.96 -0.22
CA ASP A 38 3.37 11.72 -0.75
C ASP A 38 3.71 10.23 -0.70
N TYR A 39 3.11 9.49 -1.63
CA TYR A 39 3.20 8.03 -1.67
C TYR A 39 4.62 7.54 -1.98
N SER A 40 5.42 8.31 -2.73
CA SER A 40 6.80 7.93 -3.05
C SER A 40 7.72 8.04 -1.83
N THR A 41 7.59 9.13 -1.05
CA THR A 41 8.32 9.27 0.21
C THR A 41 7.85 8.23 1.22
N ALA A 42 6.54 7.99 1.30
CA ALA A 42 5.98 6.97 2.18
C ALA A 42 6.56 5.57 1.89
N GLU A 43 6.54 5.15 0.63
CA GLU A 43 7.11 3.85 0.22
C GLU A 43 8.59 3.75 0.61
N THR A 44 9.37 4.80 0.35
CA THR A 44 10.80 4.86 0.68
C THR A 44 11.04 4.69 2.18
N ASP A 45 10.31 5.43 3.02
CA ASP A 45 10.49 5.39 4.48
C ASP A 45 10.10 4.03 5.07
N PHE A 46 9.01 3.42 4.60
CA PHE A 46 8.64 2.09 5.06
C PHE A 46 9.58 0.99 4.55
N ASP A 47 10.06 1.06 3.30
CA ASP A 47 11.05 0.12 2.78
C ASP A 47 12.35 0.21 3.60
N ARG A 48 12.79 1.42 3.99
CA ARG A 48 13.92 1.60 4.92
C ARG A 48 13.64 1.02 6.30
N ALA A 49 12.43 1.19 6.84
CA ALA A 49 12.05 0.58 8.12
C ALA A 49 12.15 -0.95 8.05
N LEU A 50 11.71 -1.55 6.95
CA LEU A 50 11.78 -2.99 6.72
C LEU A 50 13.22 -3.48 6.50
N GLU A 51 14.08 -2.67 5.87
CA GLU A 51 15.51 -2.97 5.74
C GLU A 51 16.18 -3.08 7.12
N VAL A 52 15.87 -2.14 8.04
CA VAL A 52 16.40 -2.18 9.42
C VAL A 52 15.84 -3.37 10.21
N ILE A 53 14.55 -3.66 10.07
CA ILE A 53 13.92 -4.82 10.74
C ILE A 53 14.48 -6.14 10.21
N GLY A 54 14.82 -6.19 8.92
CA GLY A 54 15.30 -7.39 8.24
C GLY A 54 14.25 -8.50 8.21
N SER A 55 14.67 -9.73 8.53
CA SER A 55 13.81 -10.91 8.48
C SER A 55 13.00 -11.16 9.76
N ASP A 56 13.06 -10.28 10.76
CA ASP A 56 12.31 -10.45 12.01
C ASP A 56 10.83 -10.06 11.81
N THR A 57 10.03 -11.03 11.36
CA THR A 57 8.57 -10.86 11.18
C THR A 57 7.80 -10.76 12.50
N ALA A 58 8.45 -11.02 13.64
CA ALA A 58 7.87 -10.83 14.97
C ALA A 58 8.10 -9.41 15.50
N HIS A 59 8.97 -8.62 14.88
CA HIS A 59 9.24 -7.24 15.26
C HIS A 59 7.93 -6.41 15.31
N PRO A 60 7.69 -5.60 16.36
CA PRO A 60 6.42 -4.90 16.56
C PRO A 60 6.05 -3.94 15.41
N GLN A 61 7.05 -3.42 14.69
CA GLN A 61 6.82 -2.54 13.53
C GLN A 61 6.65 -3.28 12.21
N TYR A 62 6.95 -4.59 12.13
CA TYR A 62 7.00 -5.30 10.85
C TYR A 62 5.68 -5.25 10.09
N LYS A 63 4.57 -5.66 10.73
CA LYS A 63 3.24 -5.61 10.10
C LYS A 63 2.87 -4.17 9.70
N ARG A 64 3.16 -3.20 10.57
CA ARG A 64 2.81 -1.79 10.33
C ARG A 64 3.56 -1.23 9.13
N ALA A 65 4.87 -1.44 9.05
CA ALA A 65 5.68 -1.00 7.92
C ALA A 65 5.27 -1.69 6.61
N MET A 66 5.07 -3.02 6.61
CA MET A 66 4.57 -3.76 5.44
C MET A 66 3.22 -3.23 4.94
N MET A 67 2.26 -3.02 5.85
CA MET A 67 0.95 -2.45 5.48
C MET A 67 1.08 -1.01 4.99
N GLY A 68 2.05 -0.25 5.49
CA GLY A 68 2.38 1.09 5.00
C GLY A 68 2.87 1.08 3.56
N VAL A 69 3.87 0.23 3.26
CA VAL A 69 4.36 0.01 1.89
C VAL A 69 3.23 -0.37 0.94
N ILE A 70 2.41 -1.35 1.34
CA ILE A 70 1.28 -1.82 0.51
C ILE A 70 0.31 -0.68 0.22
N GLN A 71 -0.03 0.14 1.21
CA GLN A 71 -0.90 1.31 1.03
C GLN A 71 -0.30 2.35 0.10
N ALA A 72 0.99 2.68 0.26
CA ALA A 72 1.67 3.60 -0.65
C ALA A 72 1.63 3.08 -2.10
N ARG A 73 1.90 1.79 -2.27
CA ARG A 73 1.90 1.11 -3.56
C ARG A 73 0.54 1.03 -4.22
N VAL A 74 -0.58 1.16 -3.50
CA VAL A 74 -1.89 1.28 -4.16
C VAL A 74 -1.90 2.45 -5.16
N HIS A 75 -1.19 3.53 -4.84
CA HIS A 75 -1.12 4.74 -5.68
C HIS A 75 0.05 4.72 -6.68
N THR A 76 1.13 3.97 -6.42
CA THR A 76 2.34 3.97 -7.27
C THR A 76 2.48 2.70 -8.13
N ASP A 77 2.04 1.54 -7.62
CA ASP A 77 2.16 0.22 -8.27
C ASP A 77 1.13 -0.79 -7.68
N ALA A 78 -0.06 -0.80 -8.26
CA ALA A 78 -1.18 -1.63 -7.81
C ALA A 78 -0.86 -3.13 -7.77
N ALA A 79 -0.11 -3.64 -8.75
CA ALA A 79 0.29 -5.05 -8.82
C ALA A 79 1.23 -5.43 -7.66
N ARG A 80 2.17 -4.54 -7.30
CA ARG A 80 3.03 -4.74 -6.12
C ARG A 80 2.26 -4.59 -4.80
N ALA A 81 1.25 -3.73 -4.74
CA ALA A 81 0.36 -3.67 -3.56
C ALA A 81 -0.40 -4.99 -3.35
N GLN A 82 -1.02 -5.51 -4.41
CA GLN A 82 -1.75 -6.78 -4.40
C GLN A 82 -0.85 -7.94 -3.96
N SER A 83 0.25 -8.15 -4.66
CA SER A 83 1.19 -9.25 -4.37
C SER A 83 1.82 -9.09 -2.98
N GLY A 84 2.07 -7.86 -2.54
CA GLY A 84 2.55 -7.54 -1.20
C GLY A 84 1.63 -8.01 -0.09
N LEU A 85 0.30 -7.80 -0.20
CA LEU A 85 -0.64 -8.27 0.82
C LEU A 85 -0.73 -9.80 0.87
N LEU A 86 -0.75 -10.47 -0.28
CA LEU A 86 -0.77 -11.93 -0.34
C LEU A 86 0.50 -12.53 0.27
N ALA A 87 1.66 -11.93 -0.02
CA ALA A 87 2.93 -12.30 0.59
C ALA A 87 2.93 -12.06 2.11
N LEU A 88 2.37 -10.94 2.57
CA LEU A 88 2.24 -10.63 4.00
C LEU A 88 1.35 -11.66 4.72
N ARG A 89 0.22 -12.07 4.12
CA ARG A 89 -0.65 -13.13 4.67
C ARG A 89 0.08 -14.47 4.78
N LYS A 90 0.91 -14.81 3.79
CA LYS A 90 1.75 -16.01 3.80
C LYS A 90 2.79 -15.95 4.92
N ALA A 91 3.40 -14.77 5.14
CA ALA A 91 4.44 -14.59 6.15
C ALA A 91 3.90 -14.54 7.58
N LEU A 92 2.77 -13.86 7.80
CA LEU A 92 2.25 -13.57 9.14
C LEU A 92 1.06 -14.43 9.58
N GLY A 93 0.54 -15.27 8.68
CA GLY A 93 -0.54 -16.17 9.05
C GLY A 93 -1.81 -15.40 9.45
N GLU A 94 -2.41 -15.83 10.55
CA GLU A 94 -3.66 -15.28 11.12
C GLU A 94 -3.55 -13.83 11.60
N LYS A 95 -2.33 -13.28 11.73
CA LYS A 95 -2.15 -11.87 12.05
C LYS A 95 -2.62 -10.94 10.94
N VAL A 96 -2.77 -11.44 9.71
CA VAL A 96 -3.43 -10.72 8.61
C VAL A 96 -4.88 -11.19 8.55
N THR A 97 -5.83 -10.26 8.68
CA THR A 97 -7.26 -10.56 8.81
C THR A 97 -8.03 -10.18 7.55
N ASP A 98 -9.29 -10.58 7.49
CA ASP A 98 -10.23 -10.14 6.44
C ASP A 98 -10.36 -8.61 6.35
N SER A 99 -10.24 -7.90 7.48
CA SER A 99 -10.19 -6.43 7.51
C SER A 99 -8.98 -5.86 6.76
N ASP A 100 -7.82 -6.53 6.77
CA ASP A 100 -6.64 -6.07 6.02
C ASP A 100 -6.89 -6.22 4.50
N PHE A 101 -7.50 -7.33 4.08
CA PHE A 101 -7.95 -7.54 2.70
C PHE A 101 -8.97 -6.49 2.27
N GLN A 102 -10.02 -6.28 3.07
CA GLN A 102 -11.03 -5.27 2.82
C GLN A 102 -10.43 -3.88 2.65
N LYS A 103 -9.51 -3.49 3.55
CA LYS A 103 -8.87 -2.18 3.50
C LYS A 103 -8.12 -1.96 2.19
N ILE A 104 -7.22 -2.86 1.82
CA ILE A 104 -6.37 -2.68 0.63
C ILE A 104 -7.18 -2.81 -0.65
N ALA A 105 -8.11 -3.76 -0.73
CA ALA A 105 -8.96 -3.91 -1.91
C ALA A 105 -9.88 -2.69 -2.13
N ASN A 106 -10.43 -2.09 -1.06
CA ASN A 106 -11.19 -0.84 -1.19
C ASN A 106 -10.32 0.32 -1.69
N LEU A 107 -9.08 0.44 -1.21
CA LEU A 107 -8.16 1.48 -1.71
C LEU A 107 -7.87 1.28 -3.21
N LEU A 108 -7.58 0.05 -3.63
CA LEU A 108 -7.36 -0.29 -5.04
C LEU A 108 -8.60 0.03 -5.90
N GLY A 109 -9.79 -0.34 -5.44
CA GLY A 109 -11.05 0.00 -6.14
C GLY A 109 -11.28 1.51 -6.24
N GLY A 110 -10.96 2.26 -5.18
CA GLY A 110 -11.02 3.72 -5.18
C GLY A 110 -10.08 4.38 -6.20
N GLU A 111 -8.94 3.76 -6.49
CA GLU A 111 -7.99 4.16 -7.53
C GLU A 111 -8.33 3.58 -8.93
N GLY A 112 -9.49 2.93 -9.08
CA GLY A 112 -9.92 2.28 -10.32
C GLY A 112 -9.12 1.02 -10.69
N LYS A 113 -8.36 0.46 -9.75
CA LYS A 113 -7.53 -0.75 -9.93
C LYS A 113 -8.35 -2.00 -9.64
N PHE A 114 -9.43 -2.17 -10.40
CA PHE A 114 -10.44 -3.20 -10.10
C PHE A 114 -9.92 -4.62 -10.27
N THR A 115 -9.04 -4.89 -11.23
CA THR A 115 -8.45 -6.22 -11.42
C THR A 115 -7.72 -6.69 -10.17
N GLU A 116 -6.88 -5.83 -9.59
CA GLU A 116 -6.14 -6.12 -8.37
C GLU A 116 -7.06 -6.20 -7.15
N ALA A 117 -8.03 -5.28 -7.04
CA ALA A 117 -9.01 -5.30 -5.94
C ALA A 117 -9.85 -6.58 -5.93
N ILE A 118 -10.34 -7.02 -7.10
CA ILE A 118 -11.14 -8.24 -7.26
C ILE A 118 -10.28 -9.48 -6.92
N THR A 119 -9.01 -9.48 -7.32
CA THR A 119 -8.08 -10.57 -6.96
C THR A 119 -7.92 -10.68 -5.45
N LEU A 120 -7.75 -9.55 -4.75
CA LEU A 120 -7.70 -9.56 -3.29
C LEU A 120 -9.03 -9.99 -2.65
N LEU A 121 -10.18 -9.58 -3.21
CA LEU A 121 -11.49 -10.07 -2.75
C LEU A 121 -11.56 -11.60 -2.86
N THR A 122 -11.23 -12.16 -4.01
CA THR A 122 -11.31 -13.62 -4.25
C THR A 122 -10.37 -14.38 -3.33
N GLU A 123 -9.11 -13.95 -3.19
CA GLU A 123 -8.16 -14.61 -2.27
C GLU A 123 -8.56 -14.43 -0.81
N GLY A 124 -9.09 -13.26 -0.45
CA GLY A 124 -9.67 -13.02 0.86
C GLY A 124 -10.82 -13.97 1.18
N GLN A 125 -11.77 -14.17 0.26
CA GLN A 125 -12.91 -15.07 0.46
C GLN A 125 -12.48 -16.52 0.64
N LYS A 126 -11.44 -16.96 -0.08
CA LYS A 126 -10.84 -18.28 0.13
C LYS A 126 -10.20 -18.41 1.51
N ALA A 127 -9.51 -17.36 1.97
CA ALA A 127 -8.85 -17.34 3.27
C ALA A 127 -9.82 -17.17 4.46
N PHE A 128 -10.97 -16.52 4.23
CA PHE A 128 -11.98 -16.21 5.24
C PHE A 128 -13.40 -16.51 4.73
N PRO A 129 -13.76 -17.80 4.57
CA PRO A 129 -15.08 -18.19 4.09
C PRO A 129 -16.20 -17.63 4.97
N GLY A 130 -17.21 -17.01 4.35
CA GLY A 130 -18.36 -16.43 5.06
C GLY A 130 -18.10 -15.08 5.75
N SER A 131 -16.95 -14.43 5.50
CA SER A 131 -16.69 -13.08 6.01
C SER A 131 -17.69 -12.06 5.47
N VAL A 132 -18.44 -11.42 6.37
CA VAL A 132 -19.39 -10.34 6.06
C VAL A 132 -18.66 -9.10 5.54
N GLN A 133 -17.44 -8.87 6.02
CA GLN A 133 -16.58 -7.76 5.61
C GLN A 133 -16.19 -7.89 4.14
N LEU A 134 -15.82 -9.09 3.70
CA LEU A 134 -15.47 -9.36 2.31
C LEU A 134 -16.70 -9.40 1.40
N ASP A 135 -17.85 -9.85 1.90
CA ASP A 135 -19.11 -9.68 1.18
C ASP A 135 -19.45 -8.21 0.92
N THR A 136 -19.31 -7.38 1.95
CA THR A 136 -19.49 -5.93 1.85
C THR A 136 -18.48 -5.30 0.88
N LEU A 137 -17.22 -5.77 0.88
CA LEU A 137 -16.21 -5.35 -0.09
C LEU A 137 -16.68 -5.64 -1.52
N GLY A 138 -17.16 -6.86 -1.82
CA GLY A 138 -17.64 -7.21 -3.15
C GLY A 138 -18.73 -6.28 -3.66
N LYS A 139 -19.72 -5.97 -2.81
CA LYS A 139 -20.78 -5.00 -3.11
C LYS A 139 -20.25 -3.58 -3.32
N ASN A 140 -19.23 -3.17 -2.57
CA ASN A 140 -18.61 -1.86 -2.76
C ASN A 140 -17.85 -1.78 -4.08
N LEU A 141 -17.06 -2.80 -4.42
CA LEU A 141 -16.33 -2.87 -5.68
C LEU A 141 -17.29 -2.91 -6.88
N ALA A 142 -18.43 -3.59 -6.76
CA ALA A 142 -19.48 -3.61 -7.79
C ALA A 142 -19.99 -2.20 -8.09
N ARG A 143 -20.41 -1.47 -7.04
CA ARG A 143 -20.87 -0.08 -7.18
C ARG A 143 -19.80 0.85 -7.74
N GLN A 144 -18.54 0.68 -7.32
CA GLN A 144 -17.43 1.48 -7.83
C GLN A 144 -17.16 1.19 -9.31
N ALA A 145 -17.16 -0.08 -9.72
CA ALA A 145 -16.97 -0.49 -11.11
C ALA A 145 -18.10 0.02 -12.03
N GLU A 146 -19.35 -0.08 -11.57
CA GLU A 146 -20.51 0.47 -12.27
C GLU A 146 -20.41 1.99 -12.45
N ALA A 147 -20.08 2.72 -11.37
CA ALA A 147 -19.89 4.17 -11.42
C ALA A 147 -18.74 4.57 -12.37
N ALA A 148 -17.69 3.75 -12.45
CA ALA A 148 -16.56 3.94 -13.37
C ALA A 148 -16.86 3.47 -14.80
N ASN A 149 -18.01 2.86 -15.08
CA ASN A 149 -18.35 2.21 -16.35
C ASN A 149 -17.34 1.11 -16.77
N ASP A 150 -16.68 0.45 -15.80
CA ASP A 150 -15.74 -0.63 -16.07
C ASP A 150 -16.49 -1.96 -16.29
N LYS A 151 -16.85 -2.22 -17.54
CA LYS A 151 -17.59 -3.43 -17.94
C LYS A 151 -16.85 -4.72 -17.60
N SER A 152 -15.52 -4.72 -17.62
CA SER A 152 -14.72 -5.90 -17.32
C SER A 152 -14.83 -6.24 -15.83
N ALA A 153 -14.65 -5.23 -14.97
CA ALA A 153 -14.80 -5.38 -13.54
C ALA A 153 -16.23 -5.75 -13.14
N THR A 154 -17.25 -5.07 -13.71
CA THR A 154 -18.67 -5.40 -13.49
C THR A 154 -18.98 -6.85 -13.88
N SER A 155 -18.50 -7.31 -15.04
CA SER A 155 -18.70 -8.71 -15.47
C SER A 155 -17.99 -9.71 -14.57
N ALA A 156 -16.78 -9.41 -14.10
CA ALA A 156 -16.06 -10.27 -13.17
C ALA A 156 -16.78 -10.37 -11.82
N LEU A 157 -17.28 -9.25 -11.30
CA LEU A 157 -18.05 -9.19 -10.06
C LEU A 157 -19.43 -9.85 -10.18
N ALA A 158 -20.08 -9.78 -11.34
CA ALA A 158 -21.28 -10.56 -11.63
C ALA A 158 -21.02 -12.08 -11.54
N GLY A 159 -19.88 -12.54 -12.09
CA GLY A 159 -19.45 -13.93 -11.96
C GLY A 159 -19.17 -14.39 -10.52
N LEU A 160 -18.97 -13.45 -9.60
CA LEU A 160 -18.83 -13.69 -8.16
C LEU A 160 -20.14 -13.49 -7.38
N GLY A 161 -21.24 -13.12 -8.04
CA GLY A 161 -22.56 -12.90 -7.43
C GLY A 161 -22.77 -11.51 -6.82
N TYR A 162 -21.97 -10.50 -7.19
CA TYR A 162 -22.06 -9.14 -6.64
C TYR A 162 -22.79 -8.13 -7.53
N VAL A 163 -23.09 -8.50 -8.78
CA VAL A 163 -23.82 -7.67 -9.75
C VAL A 163 -24.89 -8.54 -10.40
N GLY A 164 -26.10 -7.98 -10.53
CA GLY A 164 -27.22 -8.60 -11.24
C GLY A 164 -28.31 -9.14 -10.33
N ASP A 165 -29.22 -8.26 -9.94
CA ASP A 165 -30.66 -8.52 -9.77
C ASP A 165 -31.42 -7.53 -10.66
#